data_AF-A0A514XEV3-F1
#
_entry.id   AF-A0A514XEV3-F1
#
_cell.length_a   1.000
_cell.length_b   1.000
_cell.length_c   1.000
_cell.angle_alpha   90.00
_cell.angle_beta   90.00
_cell.angle_gamma   90.00
#
_symmetry.space_group_name_H-M   'P 1'
#
loop_
_entity.id
_entity.type
_entity.pdbx_description
1 polymer ?
#
loop_
_entity_poly.entity_id
_entity_poly.type
_entity_poly.pdbx_seq_one_letter_code
_entity_poly.pdbx_strand_id
1 'polypeptide(L)'
;MSFLKSLRILLILMTSIAPITTFAAKTHCICQTGTEPASQIPFFKIGCKMWLSEQTSCASKEVVAVAPSNTWSPLKIENTSPGDTLRIGFVGHWENDMTAPYLGNSIIPTMRDYDVNIQLDNTACMGLQQPLKAKEIAEFEVLFPRNRTITFKANQAISVGIWNRILPLPTANFWSVLMLPSGKVVFPHCEDFENKSCVGAYQKNQYGRCVDRNARVKPLICLPYSEEKTDKRGTRTETSWRWQNFG
;
A
#
# COMPACT_ATOMS: atom_id res chain seq x y z
N MET A 1 12.38 34.66 -78.02
CA MET A 1 12.61 34.99 -76.60
C MET A 1 11.51 34.33 -75.79
N SER A 2 11.89 33.25 -75.11
CA SER A 2 11.07 32.42 -74.23
C SER A 2 11.13 33.01 -72.83
N PHE A 3 10.01 33.22 -72.15
CA PHE A 3 10.01 33.21 -70.69
C PHE A 3 8.73 32.54 -70.16
N LEU A 4 9.00 31.45 -69.45
CA LEU A 4 8.07 30.48 -68.92
C LEU A 4 7.23 31.01 -67.77
N LYS A 5 5.95 30.58 -67.78
CA LYS A 5 5.23 29.91 -66.69
C LYS A 5 5.75 30.19 -65.27
N SER A 6 4.97 30.94 -64.49
CA SER A 6 5.00 30.86 -63.02
C SER A 6 3.61 30.47 -62.52
N LEU A 7 3.29 29.19 -62.62
CA LEU A 7 2.14 28.57 -61.99
C LEU A 7 2.49 28.40 -60.50
N ARG A 8 2.01 29.34 -59.66
CA ARG A 8 2.10 29.24 -58.20
C ARG A 8 1.15 28.14 -57.73
N ILE A 9 1.66 26.91 -57.64
CA ILE A 9 1.01 25.81 -56.94
C ILE A 9 1.12 26.11 -55.44
N LEU A 10 0.06 26.65 -54.87
CA LEU A 10 -0.11 26.79 -53.43
C LEU A 10 -0.49 25.41 -52.89
N LEU A 11 0.51 24.63 -52.46
CA LEU A 11 0.30 23.36 -51.77
C LEU A 11 -0.20 23.67 -50.35
N ILE A 12 -1.53 23.70 -50.16
CA ILE A 12 -2.13 23.77 -48.83
C ILE A 12 -1.91 22.39 -48.20
N LEU A 13 -0.87 22.29 -47.38
CA LEU A 13 -0.61 21.14 -46.53
C LEU A 13 -1.73 21.09 -45.47
N MET A 14 -2.81 20.38 -45.77
CA MET A 14 -3.79 20.01 -44.75
C MET A 14 -3.12 19.00 -43.81
N THR A 15 -2.39 19.51 -42.82
CA THR A 15 -2.00 18.73 -41.65
C THR A 15 -3.28 18.41 -40.89
N SER A 16 -3.86 17.25 -41.20
CA SER A 16 -4.89 16.62 -40.40
C SER A 16 -4.32 16.41 -38.99
N ILE A 17 -4.57 17.37 -38.10
CA ILE A 17 -4.38 17.20 -36.67
C ILE A 17 -5.45 16.19 -36.26
N ALA A 18 -5.11 14.89 -36.33
CA ALA A 18 -5.95 13.87 -35.73
C ALA A 18 -6.11 14.26 -34.25
N PRO A 19 -7.35 14.39 -33.74
CA PRO A 19 -7.55 14.65 -32.33
C PRO A 19 -6.91 13.50 -31.57
N ILE A 20 -5.85 13.79 -30.82
CA ILE A 20 -5.28 12.86 -29.86
C ILE A 20 -6.39 12.65 -28.84
N THR A 21 -7.17 11.58 -28.98
CA THR A 21 -8.12 11.14 -27.97
C THR A 21 -7.29 10.70 -26.78
N THR A 22 -7.07 11.61 -25.85
CA THR A 22 -6.51 11.29 -24.55
C THR A 22 -7.57 10.51 -23.79
N PHE A 23 -7.49 9.17 -23.88
CA PHE A 23 -8.27 8.32 -23.00
C PHE A 23 -7.86 8.67 -21.56
N ALA A 24 -8.81 9.14 -20.76
CA ALA A 24 -8.57 9.44 -19.37
C ALA A 24 -8.12 8.16 -18.66
N ALA A 25 -6.97 8.23 -17.98
CA ALA A 25 -6.44 7.11 -17.20
C ALA A 25 -7.48 6.65 -16.18
N LYS A 26 -7.74 5.34 -16.14
CA LYS A 26 -8.70 4.72 -15.24
C LYS A 26 -8.01 4.18 -13.99
N THR A 27 -8.81 3.95 -12.96
CA THR A 27 -8.36 3.24 -11.76
C THR A 27 -9.04 1.88 -11.69
N HIS A 28 -8.25 0.81 -11.62
CA HIS A 28 -8.71 -0.56 -11.42
C HIS A 28 -8.41 -1.01 -10.00
N CYS A 29 -9.34 -1.70 -9.35
CA CYS A 29 -9.19 -2.06 -7.94
C CYS A 29 -9.31 -3.56 -7.75
N ILE A 30 -8.26 -4.16 -7.21
CA ILE A 30 -8.20 -5.57 -6.86
C ILE A 30 -8.04 -5.66 -5.35
N CYS A 31 -8.72 -6.60 -4.71
CA CYS A 31 -8.40 -6.97 -3.34
C CYS A 31 -7.99 -8.43 -3.27
N GLN A 32 -6.79 -8.65 -2.74
CA GLN A 32 -6.21 -9.96 -2.57
C GLN A 32 -6.52 -10.52 -1.19
N THR A 33 -7.00 -11.76 -1.14
CA THR A 33 -7.21 -12.47 0.12
C THR A 33 -6.06 -13.42 0.40
N GLY A 34 -5.61 -13.47 1.66
CA GLY A 34 -4.77 -14.56 2.14
C GLY A 34 -5.44 -15.91 1.93
N THR A 35 -4.63 -16.95 1.75
CA THR A 35 -5.11 -18.33 1.51
C THR A 35 -5.02 -19.20 2.75
N GLU A 36 -4.40 -18.73 3.84
CA GLU A 36 -4.26 -19.49 5.08
C GLU A 36 -4.51 -18.62 6.33
N PRO A 37 -5.04 -19.21 7.42
CA PRO A 37 -5.58 -20.57 7.49
C PRO A 37 -6.90 -20.69 6.71
N ALA A 38 -7.19 -21.87 6.15
CA ALA A 38 -8.40 -22.13 5.37
C ALA A 38 -9.71 -21.69 6.05
N SER A 39 -9.80 -21.85 7.38
CA SER A 39 -10.96 -21.45 8.18
C SER A 39 -11.20 -19.94 8.21
N GLN A 40 -10.18 -19.12 7.95
CA GLN A 40 -10.27 -17.66 7.96
C GLN A 40 -10.48 -17.04 6.57
N ILE A 41 -10.33 -17.80 5.48
CA ILE A 41 -10.51 -17.31 4.10
C ILE A 41 -11.88 -16.61 3.90
N PRO A 42 -13.02 -17.13 4.40
CA PRO A 42 -14.30 -16.44 4.24
C PRO A 42 -14.30 -15.03 4.84
N PHE A 43 -13.64 -14.85 5.99
CA PHE A 43 -13.51 -13.55 6.64
C PHE A 43 -12.59 -12.63 5.84
N PHE A 44 -11.49 -13.13 5.29
CA PHE A 44 -10.62 -12.34 4.41
C PHE A 44 -11.38 -11.85 3.17
N LYS A 45 -12.24 -12.68 2.57
CA LYS A 45 -13.11 -12.27 1.46
C LYS A 45 -14.10 -11.18 1.87
N ILE A 46 -14.69 -11.27 3.06
CA ILE A 46 -15.56 -10.21 3.60
C ILE A 46 -14.77 -8.91 3.78
N GLY A 47 -13.60 -8.97 4.42
CA GLY A 47 -12.73 -7.81 4.58
C GLY A 47 -12.33 -7.19 3.25
N CYS A 48 -12.07 -8.00 2.22
CA CYS A 48 -11.79 -7.50 0.88
C CYS A 48 -12.98 -6.80 0.23
N LYS A 49 -14.19 -7.33 0.39
CA LYS A 49 -15.42 -6.66 -0.07
C LYS A 49 -15.63 -5.33 0.64
N MET A 50 -15.33 -5.24 1.93
CA MET A 50 -15.35 -3.99 2.70
C MET A 50 -14.31 -3.00 2.18
N TRP A 51 -13.07 -3.45 1.95
CA TRP A 51 -12.03 -2.59 1.39
C TRP A 51 -12.41 -2.05 0.01
N LEU A 52 -12.96 -2.89 -0.87
CA LEU A 52 -13.41 -2.52 -2.22
C LEU A 52 -14.62 -1.57 -2.20
N SER A 53 -15.52 -1.66 -1.21
CA SER A 53 -16.66 -0.75 -1.12
C SER A 53 -16.20 0.69 -0.82
N GLU A 54 -15.09 0.87 -0.09
CA GLU A 54 -14.45 2.17 0.16
C GLU A 54 -13.82 2.79 -1.10
N GLN A 55 -13.51 1.98 -2.13
CA GLN A 55 -12.87 2.47 -3.36
C GLN A 55 -13.89 2.99 -4.38
N THR A 56 -14.52 4.13 -4.12
CA THR A 56 -15.63 4.66 -4.95
C THR A 56 -15.22 5.08 -6.37
N SER A 57 -13.93 5.35 -6.62
CA SER A 57 -13.42 5.87 -7.90
C SER A 57 -12.94 4.79 -8.89
N CYS A 58 -13.14 3.50 -8.62
CA CYS A 58 -12.62 2.44 -9.48
C CYS A 58 -13.57 2.11 -10.63
N ALA A 59 -13.04 1.97 -11.83
CA ALA A 59 -13.74 1.51 -13.02
C ALA A 59 -14.08 0.01 -12.96
N SER A 60 -13.22 -0.79 -12.31
CA SER A 60 -13.47 -2.21 -12.01
C SER A 60 -13.08 -2.55 -10.58
N LYS A 61 -13.74 -3.57 -10.02
CA LYS A 61 -13.52 -4.08 -8.67
C LYS A 61 -13.52 -5.60 -8.69
N GLU A 62 -12.46 -6.21 -8.16
CA GLU A 62 -12.32 -7.67 -8.14
C GLU A 62 -11.74 -8.16 -6.82
N VAL A 63 -12.21 -9.32 -6.34
CA VAL A 63 -11.59 -10.05 -5.23
C VAL A 63 -10.86 -11.26 -5.81
N VAL A 64 -9.57 -11.37 -5.56
CA VAL A 64 -8.73 -12.49 -6.00
C VAL A 64 -8.03 -13.13 -4.82
N ALA A 65 -7.69 -14.42 -4.92
CA ALA A 65 -6.80 -15.03 -3.93
C ALA A 65 -5.35 -14.64 -4.23
N VAL A 66 -4.56 -14.34 -3.20
CA VAL A 66 -3.11 -14.21 -3.38
C VAL A 66 -2.55 -15.60 -3.72
N ALA A 67 -1.61 -15.66 -4.66
CA ALA A 67 -0.86 -16.89 -4.86
C ALA A 67 -0.01 -17.20 -3.61
N PRO A 68 0.22 -18.47 -3.28
CA PRO A 68 1.21 -18.87 -2.28
C PRO A 68 2.58 -18.23 -2.54
N SER A 69 3.31 -17.87 -1.48
CA SER A 69 4.54 -17.07 -1.59
C SER A 69 5.62 -17.67 -2.48
N ASN A 70 5.69 -19.00 -2.57
CA ASN A 70 6.61 -19.73 -3.45
C ASN A 70 6.21 -19.72 -4.95
N THR A 71 5.06 -19.14 -5.30
CA THR A 71 4.50 -19.12 -6.66
C THR A 71 4.10 -17.73 -7.12
N TRP A 72 4.58 -16.70 -6.43
CA TRP A 72 4.34 -15.32 -6.82
C TRP A 72 4.82 -15.04 -8.24
N SER A 73 3.89 -14.49 -9.01
CA SER A 73 4.03 -14.16 -10.41
C SER A 73 3.32 -12.83 -10.69
N PRO A 74 3.56 -12.20 -11.85
CA PRO A 74 2.83 -11.00 -12.23
C PRO A 74 1.32 -11.26 -12.18
N LEU A 75 0.59 -10.32 -11.58
CA LEU A 75 -0.87 -10.29 -11.60
C LEU A 75 -1.37 -10.16 -13.03
N LYS A 76 -2.39 -10.95 -13.35
CA LYS A 76 -3.14 -10.82 -14.60
C LYS A 76 -4.27 -9.83 -14.36
N ILE A 77 -4.26 -8.72 -15.11
CA ILE A 77 -5.26 -7.67 -15.00
C ILE A 77 -5.97 -7.56 -16.34
N GLU A 78 -7.28 -7.74 -16.31
CA GLU A 78 -8.11 -7.59 -17.50
C GLU A 78 -8.41 -6.11 -17.76
N ASN A 79 -8.53 -5.74 -19.03
CA ASN A 79 -9.03 -4.44 -19.48
C ASN A 79 -8.26 -3.21 -18.93
N THR A 80 -6.93 -3.34 -18.77
CA THR A 80 -6.04 -2.25 -18.34
C THR A 80 -5.29 -1.66 -19.53
N SER A 81 -5.06 -0.34 -19.49
CA SER A 81 -4.29 0.40 -20.50
C SER A 81 -3.05 1.07 -19.90
N PRO A 82 -2.00 1.32 -20.70
CA PRO A 82 -0.84 2.09 -20.27
C PRO A 82 -1.25 3.44 -19.66
N GLY A 83 -0.69 3.78 -18.51
CA GLY A 83 -1.00 5.00 -17.75
C GLY A 83 -2.14 4.87 -16.74
N ASP A 84 -2.88 3.76 -16.74
CA ASP A 84 -3.88 3.48 -15.71
C ASP A 84 -3.23 3.35 -14.31
N THR A 85 -4.07 3.43 -13.28
CA THR A 85 -3.70 3.14 -11.89
C THR A 85 -4.32 1.84 -11.44
N LEU A 86 -3.52 0.94 -10.88
CA LEU A 86 -3.97 -0.25 -10.19
C LEU A 86 -3.91 -0.03 -8.68
N ARG A 87 -5.06 -0.08 -8.00
CA ARG A 87 -5.13 -0.14 -6.55
C ARG A 87 -5.29 -1.58 -6.09
N ILE A 88 -4.45 -2.00 -5.15
CA ILE A 88 -4.47 -3.36 -4.61
C ILE A 88 -4.63 -3.29 -3.10
N GLY A 89 -5.73 -3.85 -2.60
CA GLY A 89 -5.90 -4.15 -1.18
C GLY A 89 -5.36 -5.54 -0.86
N PHE A 90 -4.89 -5.74 0.36
CA PHE A 90 -4.63 -7.09 0.88
C PHE A 90 -5.30 -7.29 2.24
N VAL A 91 -6.01 -8.42 2.40
CA VAL A 91 -6.63 -8.85 3.65
C VAL A 91 -6.27 -10.30 3.92
N GLY A 92 -5.60 -10.56 5.04
CA GLY A 92 -5.14 -11.90 5.41
C GLY A 92 -4.06 -11.86 6.47
N HIS A 93 -3.33 -12.96 6.59
CA HIS A 93 -2.05 -12.99 7.30
C HIS A 93 -0.92 -12.57 6.37
N TRP A 94 0.06 -11.89 6.95
CA TRP A 94 1.25 -11.43 6.25
C TRP A 94 2.44 -11.50 7.18
N GLU A 95 3.51 -12.10 6.69
CA GLU A 95 4.76 -12.25 7.42
C GLU A 95 5.76 -11.16 6.98
N ASN A 96 6.70 -10.80 7.84
CA ASN A 96 7.57 -9.65 7.58
C ASN A 96 8.49 -9.84 6.35
N ASP A 97 8.91 -11.07 6.08
CA ASP A 97 9.78 -11.44 4.96
C ASP A 97 9.03 -11.55 3.62
N MET A 98 7.70 -11.51 3.61
CA MET A 98 6.86 -11.60 2.42
C MET A 98 6.91 -10.34 1.54
N THR A 99 7.21 -9.18 2.13
CA THR A 99 7.09 -7.89 1.44
C THR A 99 8.03 -7.74 0.25
N ALA A 100 9.32 -8.00 0.45
CA ALA A 100 10.30 -7.78 -0.62
C ALA A 100 10.10 -8.74 -1.80
N PRO A 101 9.93 -10.06 -1.59
CA PRO A 101 9.67 -10.96 -2.70
C PRO A 101 8.32 -10.70 -3.38
N TYR A 102 7.28 -10.26 -2.66
CA TYR A 102 6.00 -9.91 -3.30
C TYR A 102 6.14 -8.70 -4.22
N LEU A 103 6.84 -7.65 -3.76
CA LEU A 103 7.13 -6.48 -4.58
C LEU A 103 7.97 -6.85 -5.82
N GLY A 104 9.02 -7.64 -5.64
CA GLY A 104 9.94 -8.03 -6.70
C GLY A 104 9.37 -9.02 -7.72
N ASN A 105 8.59 -10.00 -7.28
CA ASN A 105 8.15 -11.11 -8.14
C ASN A 105 6.74 -10.91 -8.73
N SER A 106 5.89 -10.13 -8.06
CA SER A 106 4.52 -9.86 -8.52
C SER A 106 4.33 -8.41 -8.94
N ILE A 107 4.58 -7.46 -8.05
CA ILE A 107 4.13 -6.07 -8.25
C ILE A 107 4.93 -5.33 -9.31
N ILE A 108 6.27 -5.32 -9.19
CA ILE A 108 7.12 -4.60 -10.16
C ILE A 108 6.98 -5.20 -11.57
N PRO A 109 6.99 -6.54 -11.75
CA PRO A 109 6.68 -7.15 -13.03
C PRO A 109 5.30 -6.75 -13.58
N THR A 110 4.24 -6.78 -12.77
CA THR A 110 2.91 -6.31 -13.19
C THR A 110 2.93 -4.84 -13.63
N MET A 111 3.58 -3.98 -12.87
CA MET A 111 3.72 -2.56 -13.20
C MET A 111 4.36 -2.36 -14.58
N ARG A 112 5.41 -3.14 -14.87
CA ARG A 112 6.14 -3.11 -16.14
C ARG A 112 5.32 -3.69 -17.29
N ASP A 113 4.71 -4.85 -17.08
CA ASP A 113 4.02 -5.59 -18.14
C ASP A 113 2.76 -4.85 -18.61
N TYR A 114 2.13 -4.05 -17.73
CA TYR A 114 0.93 -3.25 -18.04
C TYR A 114 1.18 -1.74 -18.14
N ASP A 115 2.39 -1.26 -17.86
CA ASP A 115 2.76 0.16 -17.83
C ASP A 115 1.82 1.04 -16.98
N VAL A 116 1.54 0.61 -15.74
CA VAL A 116 0.60 1.26 -14.82
C VAL A 116 1.29 1.88 -13.60
N ASN A 117 0.60 2.77 -12.90
CA ASN A 117 0.94 3.10 -11.52
C ASN A 117 0.31 2.09 -10.56
N ILE A 118 0.95 1.79 -9.44
CA ILE A 118 0.40 0.87 -8.44
C ILE A 118 0.26 1.55 -7.07
N GLN A 119 -0.88 1.37 -6.43
CA GLN A 119 -1.14 1.75 -5.05
C GLN A 119 -1.51 0.50 -4.26
N LEU A 120 -0.68 0.13 -3.30
CA LEU A 120 -0.89 -1.04 -2.44
C LEU A 120 -1.34 -0.59 -1.06
N ASP A 121 -2.41 -1.17 -0.55
CA ASP A 121 -2.89 -1.01 0.82
C ASP A 121 -2.97 -2.39 1.48
N ASN A 122 -1.88 -2.79 2.15
CA ASN A 122 -1.84 -4.04 2.87
C ASN A 122 -2.33 -3.85 4.30
N THR A 123 -3.56 -4.31 4.54
CA THR A 123 -4.21 -4.20 5.85
C THR A 123 -3.76 -5.28 6.84
N ALA A 124 -2.99 -6.27 6.40
CA ALA A 124 -2.50 -7.34 7.27
C ALA A 124 -1.42 -6.85 8.25
N CYS A 125 -1.05 -7.74 9.16
CA CYS A 125 0.00 -7.52 10.16
C CYS A 125 1.36 -7.27 9.51
N MET A 126 2.15 -6.34 10.06
CA MET A 126 3.60 -6.25 9.84
C MET A 126 4.10 -6.15 8.38
N GLY A 127 3.25 -5.79 7.41
CA GLY A 127 3.66 -5.69 6.00
C GLY A 127 4.75 -4.65 5.70
N LEU A 128 5.00 -3.71 6.62
CA LEU A 128 6.15 -2.81 6.60
C LEU A 128 6.75 -2.66 8.00
N GLN A 129 7.01 -3.77 8.70
CA GLN A 129 7.72 -3.71 9.99
C GLN A 129 9.11 -3.07 9.87
N GLN A 130 9.80 -3.33 8.76
CA GLN A 130 11.11 -2.76 8.44
C GLN A 130 11.06 -1.99 7.12
N PRO A 131 10.41 -0.81 7.06
CA PRO A 131 10.22 -0.10 5.81
C PRO A 131 11.55 0.36 5.20
N LEU A 132 12.57 0.56 6.04
CA LEU A 132 13.93 0.89 5.60
C LEU A 132 14.66 -0.27 4.93
N LYS A 133 14.26 -1.53 5.19
CA LYS A 133 14.79 -2.69 4.47
C LYS A 133 14.05 -2.88 3.16
N ALA A 134 12.73 -2.72 3.16
CA ALA A 134 11.92 -2.78 1.94
C ALA A 134 12.31 -1.71 0.91
N LYS A 135 12.87 -0.56 1.35
CA LYS A 135 13.39 0.47 0.44
C LYS A 135 14.59 -0.01 -0.39
N GLU A 136 15.33 -1.05 0.02
CA GLU A 136 16.49 -1.56 -0.72
C GLU A 136 16.08 -2.01 -2.13
N ILE A 137 14.81 -2.37 -2.34
CA ILE A 137 14.25 -2.66 -3.68
C ILE A 137 14.34 -1.44 -4.61
N ALA A 138 14.27 -0.22 -4.07
CA ALA A 138 14.42 1.03 -4.83
C ALA A 138 15.81 1.19 -5.45
N GLU A 139 16.84 0.57 -4.87
CA GLU A 139 18.23 0.67 -5.34
C GLU A 139 18.42 0.01 -6.72
N PHE A 140 17.47 -0.85 -7.11
CA PHE A 140 17.43 -1.48 -8.43
C PHE A 140 16.55 -0.69 -9.41
N GLU A 141 16.92 0.57 -9.67
CA GLU A 141 16.16 1.50 -10.53
C GLU A 141 15.82 0.91 -11.91
N VAL A 142 16.69 0.03 -12.45
CA VAL A 142 16.51 -0.68 -13.73
C VAL A 142 15.21 -1.50 -13.78
N LEU A 143 14.64 -1.85 -12.62
CA LEU A 143 13.40 -2.62 -12.53
C LEU A 143 12.14 -1.76 -12.78
N PHE A 144 12.23 -0.44 -12.73
CA PHE A 144 11.08 0.47 -12.76
C PHE A 144 10.91 1.13 -14.15
N PRO A 145 9.72 1.05 -14.79
CA PRO A 145 9.43 1.84 -15.99
C PRO A 145 9.49 3.34 -15.69
N ARG A 146 9.84 4.14 -16.70
CA ARG A 146 9.91 5.60 -16.56
C ARG A 146 8.55 6.17 -16.16
N ASN A 147 8.55 7.11 -15.22
CA ASN A 147 7.35 7.80 -14.73
C ASN A 147 6.26 6.89 -14.14
N ARG A 148 6.62 5.67 -13.71
CA ARG A 148 5.74 4.78 -12.95
C ARG A 148 6.16 4.71 -11.50
N THR A 149 5.16 4.62 -10.63
CA THR A 149 5.37 4.64 -9.18
C THR A 149 4.59 3.54 -8.50
N ILE A 150 5.16 3.06 -7.39
CA ILE A 150 4.47 2.20 -6.43
C ILE A 150 4.35 2.98 -5.14
N THR A 151 3.12 3.15 -4.65
CA THR A 151 2.86 3.64 -3.29
C THR A 151 2.38 2.47 -2.46
N PHE A 152 3.15 2.05 -1.45
CA PHE A 152 2.83 0.90 -0.62
C PHE A 152 2.59 1.31 0.83
N LYS A 153 1.33 1.26 1.27
CA LYS A 153 0.93 1.44 2.65
C LYS A 153 0.78 0.08 3.32
N ALA A 154 1.39 -0.09 4.50
CA ALA A 154 1.20 -1.29 5.31
C ALA A 154 1.48 -1.03 6.80
N ASN A 155 1.13 -1.99 7.64
CA ASN A 155 1.36 -1.92 9.08
C ASN A 155 2.80 -2.26 9.46
N GLN A 156 3.36 -1.51 10.42
CA GLN A 156 4.66 -1.72 11.03
C GLN A 156 4.59 -2.75 12.17
N ALA A 157 3.42 -2.93 12.77
CA ALA A 157 3.16 -3.87 13.87
C ALA A 157 2.05 -4.85 13.49
N ILE A 158 1.80 -5.83 14.35
CA ILE A 158 0.58 -6.64 14.34
C ILE A 158 -0.61 -5.69 14.36
N SER A 159 -1.62 -5.97 13.55
CA SER A 159 -2.68 -5.04 13.22
C SER A 159 -4.01 -5.76 13.22
N VAL A 160 -5.10 -5.04 13.49
CA VAL A 160 -6.45 -5.58 13.26
C VAL A 160 -6.94 -5.28 11.84
N GLY A 161 -6.14 -4.56 11.04
CA GLY A 161 -6.36 -4.34 9.63
C GLY A 161 -7.71 -3.69 9.34
N ILE A 162 -8.39 -4.20 8.32
CA ILE A 162 -9.70 -3.69 7.89
C ILE A 162 -10.78 -3.83 8.97
N TRP A 163 -10.58 -4.68 9.99
CA TRP A 163 -11.54 -4.86 11.07
C TRP A 163 -11.61 -3.66 12.01
N ASN A 164 -10.66 -2.73 11.96
CA ASN A 164 -10.72 -1.48 12.71
C ASN A 164 -11.92 -0.58 12.32
N ARG A 165 -12.60 -0.88 11.21
CA ARG A 165 -13.83 -0.19 10.78
C ARG A 165 -15.03 -0.54 11.63
N ILE A 166 -15.04 -1.72 12.23
CA ILE A 166 -16.13 -2.23 13.06
C ILE A 166 -15.71 -2.42 14.52
N LEU A 167 -14.41 -2.60 14.78
CA LEU A 167 -13.86 -2.68 16.12
C LEU A 167 -13.37 -1.29 16.56
N PRO A 168 -13.69 -0.83 17.78
CA PRO A 168 -13.24 0.47 18.30
C PRO A 168 -11.77 0.43 18.73
N LEU A 169 -10.87 0.07 17.81
CA LEU A 169 -9.42 -0.12 18.02
C LEU A 169 -8.63 0.70 16.98
N PRO A 170 -8.80 2.02 16.91
CA PRO A 170 -8.26 2.84 15.82
C PRO A 170 -6.73 2.81 15.73
N THR A 171 -6.06 2.69 16.88
CA THR A 171 -4.59 2.71 17.05
C THR A 171 -3.93 1.35 16.93
N ALA A 172 -4.71 0.31 16.65
CA ALA A 172 -4.19 -1.02 16.38
C ALA A 172 -3.47 -1.10 15.01
N ASN A 173 -3.67 -0.13 14.11
CA ASN A 173 -3.08 -0.13 12.78
C ASN A 173 -1.95 0.89 12.68
N PHE A 174 -0.79 0.59 13.25
CA PHE A 174 0.39 1.45 13.16
C PHE A 174 1.02 1.31 11.78
N TRP A 175 0.77 2.25 10.88
CA TRP A 175 1.13 2.15 9.45
C TRP A 175 2.41 2.90 9.08
N SER A 176 2.94 2.63 7.88
CA SER A 176 3.90 3.47 7.16
C SER A 176 3.62 3.37 5.65
N VAL A 177 4.19 4.28 4.85
CA VAL A 177 4.09 4.27 3.38
C VAL A 177 5.48 4.26 2.77
N LEU A 178 5.76 3.30 1.89
CA LEU A 178 6.94 3.24 1.05
C LEU A 178 6.61 3.68 -0.38
N MET A 179 7.38 4.63 -0.94
CA MET A 179 7.21 5.11 -2.31
C MET A 179 8.39 4.68 -3.18
N LEU A 180 8.14 3.90 -4.23
CA LEU A 180 9.13 3.44 -5.19
C LEU A 180 8.91 4.11 -6.57
N PRO A 181 9.97 4.41 -7.34
CA PRO A 181 11.38 4.08 -7.08
C PRO A 181 12.11 5.05 -6.13
N SER A 182 11.46 6.10 -5.61
CA SER A 182 12.15 7.12 -4.81
C SER A 182 12.82 6.62 -3.51
N GLY A 183 12.46 5.43 -3.02
CA GLY A 183 12.87 4.89 -1.72
C GLY A 183 12.34 5.69 -0.52
N LYS A 184 11.51 6.71 -0.74
CA LYS A 184 10.97 7.57 0.31
C LYS A 184 10.02 6.77 1.20
N VAL A 185 10.25 6.86 2.51
CA VAL A 185 9.35 6.33 3.53
C VAL A 185 8.65 7.47 4.23
N VAL A 186 7.32 7.41 4.30
CA VAL A 186 6.48 8.32 5.06
C VAL A 186 5.98 7.59 6.29
N PHE A 187 6.31 8.13 7.46
CA PHE A 187 5.82 7.65 8.75
C PHE A 187 4.63 8.51 9.22
N PRO A 188 3.71 7.95 10.01
CA PRO A 188 2.61 8.70 10.61
C PRO A 188 3.12 9.69 11.66
N HIS A 189 2.27 10.62 12.08
CA HIS A 189 2.59 11.50 13.20
C HIS A 189 2.51 10.74 14.54
N CYS A 190 3.45 10.98 15.45
CA CYS A 190 3.49 10.27 16.72
C CYS A 190 2.27 10.57 17.61
N GLU A 191 1.71 11.77 17.53
CA GLU A 191 0.49 12.17 18.25
C GLU A 191 -0.77 11.38 17.83
N ASP A 192 -0.73 10.72 16.67
CA ASP A 192 -1.79 9.82 16.25
C ASP A 192 -1.83 8.53 17.09
N PHE A 193 -0.75 8.19 17.80
CA PHE A 193 -0.58 6.93 18.51
C PHE A 193 -0.18 7.10 19.98
N GLU A 194 0.62 8.09 20.31
CA GLU A 194 1.19 8.31 21.64
C GLU A 194 0.10 8.35 22.73
N ASN A 195 0.32 7.59 23.80
CA ASN A 195 -0.59 7.41 24.94
C ASN A 195 -1.96 6.82 24.58
N LYS A 196 -2.18 6.40 23.32
CA LYS A 196 -3.40 5.70 22.92
C LYS A 196 -3.23 4.21 23.09
N SER A 197 -4.34 3.51 23.30
CA SER A 197 -4.35 2.08 23.55
C SER A 197 -3.74 1.28 22.39
N CYS A 198 -3.02 0.23 22.71
CA CYS A 198 -2.64 -0.82 21.77
C CYS A 198 -3.24 -2.15 22.23
N VAL A 199 -3.32 -3.13 21.34
CA VAL A 199 -3.92 -4.44 21.62
C VAL A 199 -2.92 -5.30 22.37
N GLY A 200 -2.91 -5.22 23.70
CA GLY A 200 -1.89 -5.85 24.54
C GLY A 200 -1.70 -7.35 24.33
N ALA A 201 -2.74 -8.09 23.93
CA ALA A 201 -2.65 -9.52 23.63
C ALA A 201 -1.68 -9.85 22.50
N TYR A 202 -1.45 -8.93 21.54
CA TYR A 202 -0.62 -9.20 20.37
C TYR A 202 0.42 -8.12 20.09
N GLN A 203 0.18 -6.87 20.50
CA GLN A 203 1.06 -5.73 20.23
C GLN A 203 2.04 -5.45 21.37
N LYS A 204 1.94 -6.10 22.54
CA LYS A 204 2.87 -5.87 23.65
C LYS A 204 4.32 -6.05 23.19
N ASN A 205 5.18 -5.09 23.54
CA ASN A 205 6.58 -4.98 23.15
C ASN A 205 6.84 -4.81 21.65
N GLN A 206 5.80 -4.64 20.81
CA GLN A 206 5.99 -4.25 19.43
C GLN A 206 6.23 -2.76 19.34
N TYR A 207 7.00 -2.35 18.33
CA TYR A 207 7.33 -0.96 18.08
C TYR A 207 6.99 -0.56 16.64
N GLY A 208 6.77 0.73 16.44
CA GLY A 208 6.62 1.36 15.13
C GLY A 208 7.35 2.70 15.13
N ARG A 209 7.68 3.20 13.93
CA ARG A 209 8.30 4.51 13.75
C ARG A 209 7.27 5.54 13.33
N CYS A 210 7.36 6.74 13.88
CA CYS A 210 6.50 7.89 13.60
C CYS A 210 7.35 9.16 13.54
N VAL A 211 6.80 10.26 13.04
CA VAL A 211 7.44 11.59 13.06
C VAL A 211 6.89 12.45 14.20
N ASP A 212 7.79 13.05 14.97
CA ASP A 212 7.42 14.03 16.00
C ASP A 212 7.14 15.42 15.40
N ARG A 213 6.74 16.38 16.24
CA ARG A 213 6.43 17.77 15.83
C ARG A 213 7.61 18.51 15.17
N ASN A 214 8.83 18.02 15.36
CA ASN A 214 10.04 18.57 14.77
C ASN A 214 10.50 17.75 13.54
N ALA A 215 9.60 16.97 12.95
CA ALA A 215 9.86 16.07 11.82
C ALA A 215 10.97 15.03 12.08
N ARG A 216 11.24 14.70 13.36
CA ARG A 216 12.22 13.66 13.70
C ARG A 216 11.53 12.30 13.78
N VAL A 217 12.12 11.31 13.12
CA VAL A 217 11.66 9.92 13.20
C VAL A 217 12.01 9.37 14.58
N LYS A 218 11.00 8.87 15.28
CA LYS A 218 11.15 8.27 16.61
C LYS A 218 10.37 6.96 16.74
N PRO A 219 10.82 6.04 17.59
CA PRO A 219 10.11 4.81 17.88
C PRO A 219 9.09 5.00 19.00
N LEU A 220 7.89 4.43 18.80
CA LEU A 220 6.93 4.17 19.86
C LEU A 220 6.84 2.66 20.08
N ILE A 221 6.73 2.24 21.33
CA ILE A 221 6.58 0.85 21.76
C ILE A 221 5.26 0.67 22.52
N CYS A 222 4.57 -0.44 22.29
CA CYS A 222 3.36 -0.77 23.02
C CYS A 222 3.73 -1.43 24.36
N LEU A 223 3.50 -0.73 25.46
CA LEU A 223 3.87 -1.16 26.81
C LEU A 223 2.65 -1.25 27.74
N PRO A 224 2.72 -2.10 28.79
CA PRO A 224 1.81 -2.01 29.94
C PRO A 224 1.73 -0.58 30.49
N TYR A 225 0.52 -0.15 30.82
CA TYR A 225 0.29 1.07 31.58
C TYR A 225 0.80 0.87 33.00
N SER A 226 1.64 1.79 33.49
CA SER A 226 2.33 1.66 34.77
C SER A 226 1.47 1.97 35.99
N GLU A 227 0.24 2.48 35.83
CA GLU A 227 -0.69 2.63 36.96
C GLU A 227 -1.70 1.48 36.94
N GLU A 228 -1.56 0.60 37.91
CA GLU A 228 -2.43 -0.55 38.08
C GLU A 228 -3.84 -0.06 38.47
N LYS A 229 -4.74 0.06 37.49
CA LYS A 229 -6.16 0.31 37.78
C LYS A 229 -6.78 -0.98 38.27
N THR A 230 -6.98 -1.09 39.58
CA THR A 230 -7.77 -2.15 40.19
C THR A 230 -9.25 -1.84 39.92
N ASP A 231 -9.88 -2.60 39.02
CA ASP A 231 -11.34 -2.60 38.88
C ASP A 231 -11.96 -3.79 39.63
N LYS A 232 -13.28 -3.74 39.86
CA LYS A 232 -14.04 -4.78 40.59
C LYS A 232 -14.08 -6.16 39.90
N ARG A 233 -13.50 -6.31 38.70
CA ARG A 233 -13.47 -7.51 37.85
C ARG A 233 -12.06 -8.09 37.70
N GLY A 234 -11.04 -7.52 38.36
CA GLY A 234 -9.66 -7.99 38.35
C GLY A 234 -8.67 -6.98 37.76
N THR A 235 -7.37 -7.25 37.89
CA THR A 235 -6.32 -6.42 37.32
C THR A 235 -6.30 -6.55 35.80
N ARG A 236 -6.79 -5.53 35.09
CA ARG A 236 -6.66 -5.43 33.63
C ARG A 236 -5.45 -4.57 33.31
N THR A 237 -4.38 -5.18 32.81
CA THR A 237 -3.20 -4.43 32.34
C THR A 237 -3.57 -3.71 31.04
N GLU A 238 -3.94 -2.44 31.12
CA GLU A 238 -4.09 -1.59 29.93
C GLU A 238 -2.73 -1.46 29.23
N THR A 239 -2.70 -1.46 27.90
CA THR A 239 -1.47 -1.27 27.12
C THR A 239 -1.59 -0.06 26.22
N SER A 240 -0.52 0.72 26.06
CA SER A 240 -0.51 1.95 25.27
C SER A 240 0.81 2.13 24.51
N TRP A 241 0.77 2.86 23.40
CA TRP A 241 1.98 3.28 22.68
C TRP A 241 2.71 4.38 23.45
N ARG A 242 3.99 4.17 23.75
CA ARG A 242 4.84 5.07 24.54
C ARG A 242 6.19 5.27 23.87
N TRP A 243 6.87 6.37 24.19
CA TRP A 243 8.26 6.55 23.78
C TRP A 243 9.14 5.47 24.39
N GLN A 244 10.00 4.89 23.56
CA GLN A 244 11.12 4.10 24.06
C GLN A 244 12.34 5.00 24.14
N ASN A 245 12.78 5.30 25.37
CA ASN A 245 14.11 5.87 25.57
C ASN A 245 15.11 4.72 25.40
N PHE A 246 15.74 4.64 24.23
CA PHE A 246 16.96 3.83 24.09
C PHE A 246 18.06 4.61 24.82
N GLY A 247 18.31 4.21 26.07
CA GLY A 247 19.48 4.66 26.82
C GLY A 247 20.77 4.14 26.22
#